data_AF-A0AAV4K171-F1
#
_entry.id   AF-A0AAV4K171-F1
#
_cell.length_a   1.000
_cell.length_b   1.000
_cell.length_c   1.000
_cell.angle_alpha   90.00
_cell.angle_beta   90.00
_cell.angle_gamma   90.00
#
_symmetry.space_group_name_H-M   'P 1'
#
loop_
_entity.id
_entity.type
_entity.pdbx_description
1 polymer ?
#
loop_
_entity_poly.entity_id
_entity_poly.type
_entity_poly.pdbx_seq_one_letter_code
_entity_poly.pdbx_strand_id
1 'polypeptide(L)'
;MPKAKRKKSCTSSNNNNPEESHDSDTFNNMSGSERLCEQLDSMESRLGQKIDKNSQRMAECVERLGSALFDIQRELELTKEQVKNLKSERQILVEEVEQLKINFDFLKEQNNTLEQYTRTNNIRIFGVKDTFKHESAEETEQIGIKLIKKHLNINIEEKDIDSVHRLGIFKNGSDRAIIVRFLSRKTATKILANRRRLKGTGVALAEDLTRTNLDRLYKVKALEGVKSAWSKKGTIYACGHNGKILKVEPKCSLGVFNDLLKTTTKPFKQVHRPPQSTHMQGQERQLQKATIDSRMSQASVMRKSNSDGDLSAIFPTRGTHLTMNDQHTSPGPRQSTPHSEIISNGTKSITCTSVQNKLLDIANGEKED
;
A
#
# COMPACT_ATOMS: atom_id res chain seq x y z
N MET A 1 29.93 -46.55 -9.85
CA MET A 1 31.23 -47.27 -9.83
C MET A 1 31.10 -48.55 -9.01
N PRO A 2 31.09 -49.75 -9.60
CA PRO A 2 31.42 -50.96 -8.86
C PRO A 2 32.68 -51.64 -9.42
N LYS A 3 33.64 -51.95 -8.54
CA LYS A 3 34.88 -52.66 -8.87
C LYS A 3 34.72 -54.18 -8.68
N ALA A 4 34.83 -54.88 -9.81
CA ALA A 4 35.62 -56.08 -10.09
C ALA A 4 35.79 -57.24 -9.06
N LYS A 5 35.35 -58.41 -9.52
CA LYS A 5 36.06 -59.71 -9.69
C LYS A 5 36.62 -60.46 -8.46
N ARG A 6 36.23 -61.74 -8.36
CA ARG A 6 37.15 -62.86 -8.09
C ARG A 6 36.64 -64.18 -8.70
N LYS A 7 37.44 -64.73 -9.62
CA LYS A 7 37.44 -66.14 -10.09
C LYS A 7 38.57 -66.88 -9.36
N LYS A 8 38.37 -68.17 -9.07
CA LYS A 8 39.32 -69.30 -8.88
C LYS A 8 38.46 -70.49 -8.40
N SER A 9 38.65 -71.76 -8.77
CA SER A 9 39.68 -72.47 -9.52
C SER A 9 39.15 -73.88 -9.80
N CYS A 10 39.66 -74.52 -10.86
CA CYS A 10 39.36 -75.89 -11.26
C CYS A 10 40.29 -76.93 -10.60
N THR A 11 39.91 -78.20 -10.80
CA THR A 11 40.70 -79.46 -10.92
C THR A 11 41.16 -80.24 -9.68
N SER A 12 40.66 -81.48 -9.57
CA SER A 12 41.43 -82.76 -9.64
C SER A 12 40.46 -83.96 -9.57
N SER A 13 40.35 -84.84 -10.58
CA SER A 13 41.01 -86.18 -10.70
C SER A 13 40.29 -87.27 -9.87
N ASN A 14 40.07 -88.55 -10.24
CA ASN A 14 40.53 -89.42 -11.34
C ASN A 14 39.69 -90.73 -11.35
N ASN A 15 39.64 -91.37 -12.53
CA ASN A 15 39.27 -92.73 -13.00
C ASN A 15 39.04 -93.95 -12.06
N ASN A 16 38.12 -94.85 -12.49
CA ASN A 16 38.34 -96.27 -12.91
C ASN A 16 36.97 -97.00 -13.03
N ASN A 17 36.45 -97.25 -14.24
CA ASN A 17 36.60 -98.42 -15.14
C ASN A 17 35.50 -99.51 -14.97
N PRO A 18 35.13 -100.21 -16.06
CA PRO A 18 33.79 -100.78 -16.28
C PRO A 18 33.74 -102.31 -16.12
N GLU A 19 32.56 -102.85 -15.81
CA GLU A 19 32.24 -104.26 -15.99
C GLU A 19 31.15 -104.40 -17.06
N GLU A 20 31.55 -104.94 -18.21
CA GLU A 20 30.67 -105.56 -19.20
C GLU A 20 30.28 -106.96 -18.70
N SER A 21 28.98 -107.27 -18.71
CA SER A 21 28.52 -108.64 -18.90
C SER A 21 27.54 -108.66 -20.07
N HIS A 22 28.04 -109.25 -21.17
CA HIS A 22 27.23 -109.79 -22.25
C HIS A 22 26.28 -110.84 -21.68
N ASP A 23 24.98 -110.77 -22.03
CA ASP A 23 24.26 -111.99 -22.39
C ASP A 23 23.05 -111.72 -23.30
N SER A 24 23.09 -112.44 -24.42
CA SER A 24 22.02 -112.90 -25.30
C SER A 24 21.07 -111.91 -25.97
N ASP A 25 21.28 -111.81 -27.28
CA ASP A 25 20.31 -111.45 -28.30
C ASP A 25 18.93 -112.11 -28.10
N THR A 26 17.88 -111.30 -28.13
CA THR A 26 16.55 -111.74 -28.55
C THR A 26 16.03 -110.78 -29.62
N PHE A 27 16.17 -111.18 -30.87
CA PHE A 27 15.55 -110.54 -32.04
C PHE A 27 14.04 -110.81 -32.02
N ASN A 28 13.18 -109.79 -31.90
CA ASN A 28 12.10 -109.50 -32.87
C ASN A 28 11.12 -108.40 -32.45
N ASN A 29 10.98 -107.41 -33.34
CA ASN A 29 9.76 -106.71 -33.73
C ASN A 29 8.91 -106.01 -32.65
N MET A 30 9.36 -104.83 -32.20
CA MET A 30 8.41 -103.79 -31.80
C MET A 30 7.64 -103.32 -33.04
N SER A 31 6.31 -103.33 -32.95
CA SER A 31 5.40 -102.80 -33.95
C SER A 31 5.73 -101.33 -34.22
N GLY A 32 5.54 -100.83 -35.46
CA GLY A 32 5.75 -99.41 -35.78
C GLY A 32 4.99 -98.46 -34.86
N SER A 33 3.88 -98.92 -34.26
CA SER A 33 3.11 -98.23 -33.23
C SER A 33 3.85 -98.02 -31.91
N GLU A 34 4.63 -98.98 -31.41
CA GLU A 34 5.30 -98.84 -30.11
C GLU A 34 6.47 -97.83 -30.16
N ARG A 35 7.22 -97.81 -31.27
CA ARG A 35 8.26 -96.78 -31.51
C ARG A 35 7.67 -95.37 -31.62
N LEU A 36 6.49 -95.25 -32.22
CA LEU A 36 5.77 -93.98 -32.30
C LEU A 36 5.30 -93.53 -30.91
N CYS A 37 4.81 -94.45 -30.06
CA CYS A 37 4.46 -94.16 -28.68
C CYS A 37 5.66 -93.66 -27.87
N GLU A 38 6.81 -94.34 -27.93
CA GLU A 38 8.03 -93.87 -27.23
C GLU A 38 8.51 -92.49 -27.70
N GLN A 39 8.40 -92.22 -29.01
CA GLN A 39 8.74 -90.91 -29.57
C GLN A 39 7.77 -89.82 -29.09
N LEU A 40 6.48 -90.13 -29.00
CA LEU A 40 5.45 -89.25 -28.47
C LEU A 40 5.64 -88.98 -26.98
N ASP A 41 5.91 -90.00 -26.16
CA ASP A 41 6.21 -89.84 -24.72
C ASP A 41 7.47 -88.99 -24.50
N SER A 42 8.51 -89.22 -25.32
CA SER A 42 9.72 -88.41 -25.31
C SER A 42 9.45 -86.96 -25.72
N MET A 43 8.57 -86.73 -26.70
CA MET A 43 8.15 -85.38 -27.10
C MET A 43 7.31 -84.72 -26.01
N GLU A 44 6.37 -85.44 -25.40
CA GLU A 44 5.51 -84.96 -24.32
C GLU A 44 6.33 -84.59 -23.08
N SER A 45 7.28 -85.43 -22.67
CA SER A 45 8.22 -85.12 -21.59
C SER A 45 9.08 -83.89 -21.90
N ARG A 46 9.59 -83.76 -23.14
CA ARG A 46 10.36 -82.58 -23.58
C ARG A 46 9.50 -81.31 -23.59
N LEU A 47 8.22 -81.41 -23.97
CA LEU A 47 7.28 -80.30 -23.95
C LEU A 47 6.93 -79.92 -22.50
N GLY A 48 6.64 -80.89 -21.63
CA GLY A 48 6.40 -80.67 -20.20
C GLY A 48 7.56 -79.94 -19.52
N GLN A 49 8.79 -80.41 -19.71
CA GLN A 49 9.98 -79.74 -19.18
C GLN A 49 10.17 -78.31 -19.70
N LYS A 50 9.81 -78.03 -20.97
CA LYS A 50 9.88 -76.67 -21.53
C LYS A 50 8.78 -75.77 -20.94
N ILE A 51 7.58 -76.32 -20.76
CA ILE A 51 6.45 -75.64 -20.12
C ILE A 51 6.82 -75.30 -18.68
N ASP A 52 7.34 -76.25 -17.90
CA ASP A 52 7.75 -76.03 -16.51
C ASP A 52 8.86 -74.97 -16.39
N LYS A 53 9.88 -75.05 -17.26
CA LYS A 53 10.95 -74.04 -17.30
C LYS A 53 10.42 -72.64 -17.63
N ASN A 54 9.47 -72.54 -18.56
CA ASN A 54 8.85 -71.25 -18.89
C ASN A 54 7.92 -70.77 -17.77
N SER A 55 7.16 -71.65 -17.14
CA SER A 55 6.30 -71.34 -15.98
C SER A 55 7.13 -70.84 -14.81
N GLN A 56 8.28 -71.46 -14.53
CA GLN A 56 9.21 -71.00 -13.50
C GLN A 56 9.79 -69.61 -13.83
N ARG A 57 10.26 -69.40 -15.07
CA ARG A 57 10.74 -68.08 -15.51
C ARG A 57 9.66 -67.01 -15.41
N MET A 58 8.42 -67.37 -15.74
CA MET A 58 7.27 -66.47 -15.67
C MET A 58 6.95 -66.12 -14.21
N ALA A 59 6.95 -67.11 -13.30
CA ALA A 59 6.77 -66.87 -11.88
C ALA A 59 7.85 -65.93 -11.31
N GLU A 60 9.12 -66.16 -11.61
CA GLU A 60 10.21 -65.27 -11.20
C GLU A 60 10.06 -63.84 -11.76
N CYS A 61 9.57 -63.71 -13.00
CA CYS A 61 9.31 -62.41 -13.60
C CYS A 61 8.17 -61.66 -12.90
N VAL A 62 7.06 -62.37 -12.60
CA VAL A 62 5.90 -61.81 -11.89
C VAL A 62 6.30 -61.33 -10.49
N GLU A 63 7.08 -62.09 -9.75
CA GLU A 63 7.57 -61.69 -8.41
C GLU A 63 8.44 -60.43 -8.45
N ARG A 64 9.34 -60.33 -9.45
CA ARG A 64 10.17 -59.13 -9.65
C ARG A 64 9.33 -57.91 -9.99
N LEU A 65 8.33 -58.07 -10.87
CA LEU A 65 7.41 -57.00 -11.22
C LEU A 65 6.56 -56.56 -10.03
N GLY A 66 6.07 -57.51 -9.22
CA GLY A 66 5.32 -57.22 -8.00
C GLY A 66 6.12 -56.40 -6.99
N SER A 67 7.39 -56.76 -6.79
CA SER A 67 8.31 -56.00 -5.92
C SER A 67 8.53 -54.58 -6.43
N ALA A 68 8.80 -54.39 -7.73
CA ALA A 68 8.98 -53.07 -8.32
C ALA A 68 7.71 -52.21 -8.26
N LEU A 69 6.53 -52.80 -8.47
CA LEU A 69 5.25 -52.11 -8.32
C LEU A 69 5.03 -51.63 -6.89
N PHE A 70 5.37 -52.46 -5.90
CA PHE A 70 5.27 -52.09 -4.49
C PHE A 70 6.21 -50.92 -4.14
N ASP A 71 7.46 -50.96 -4.59
CA ASP A 71 8.42 -49.88 -4.37
C ASP A 71 7.95 -48.56 -5.02
N ILE A 72 7.47 -48.60 -6.27
CA ILE A 72 6.91 -47.43 -6.96
C ILE A 72 5.69 -46.90 -6.23
N GLN A 73 4.79 -47.77 -5.76
CA GLN A 73 3.60 -47.36 -5.03
C GLN A 73 3.96 -46.66 -3.71
N ARG A 74 5.01 -47.13 -3.02
CA ARG A 74 5.53 -46.46 -1.82
C ARG A 74 6.10 -45.08 -2.14
N GLU A 75 6.92 -44.96 -3.18
CA GLU A 75 7.48 -43.66 -3.59
C GLU A 75 6.40 -42.66 -4.01
N LEU A 76 5.36 -43.14 -4.70
CA LEU A 76 4.23 -42.34 -5.12
C LEU A 76 3.43 -41.78 -3.92
N GLU A 77 3.31 -42.55 -2.84
CA GLU A 77 2.66 -42.08 -1.62
C GLU A 77 3.52 -41.05 -0.87
N LEU A 78 4.84 -41.28 -0.78
CA LEU A 78 5.77 -40.32 -0.16
C LEU A 78 5.79 -38.98 -0.92
N THR A 79 5.84 -39.03 -2.25
CA THR A 79 5.84 -37.83 -3.09
C THR A 79 4.52 -37.07 -3.01
N LYS A 80 3.37 -37.77 -2.92
CA LYS A 80 2.06 -37.12 -2.68
C LYS A 80 2.05 -36.35 -1.36
N GLU A 81 2.56 -36.95 -0.29
CA GLU A 81 2.59 -36.29 1.02
C GLU A 81 3.52 -35.06 0.99
N GLN A 82 4.68 -35.17 0.34
CA GLN A 82 5.57 -34.02 0.12
C GLN A 82 4.87 -32.89 -0.66
N VAL A 83 4.17 -33.21 -1.75
CA VAL A 83 3.42 -32.22 -2.54
C VAL A 83 2.33 -31.55 -1.71
N LYS A 84 1.66 -32.29 -0.84
CA LYS A 84 0.64 -31.74 0.07
C LYS A 84 1.26 -30.78 1.08
N ASN A 85 2.38 -31.15 1.69
CA ASN A 85 3.11 -30.30 2.64
C ASN A 85 3.64 -29.01 1.99
N LEU A 86 4.23 -29.12 0.79
CA LEU A 86 4.68 -27.96 0.02
C LEU A 86 3.51 -27.04 -0.38
N LYS A 87 2.34 -27.60 -0.69
CA LYS A 87 1.14 -26.80 -0.98
C LYS A 87 0.66 -26.03 0.25
N SER A 88 0.67 -26.65 1.44
CA SER A 88 0.30 -25.94 2.67
C SER A 88 1.30 -24.86 3.04
N GLU A 89 2.61 -25.12 2.91
CA GLU A 89 3.64 -24.13 3.16
C GLU A 89 3.53 -22.94 2.20
N ARG A 90 3.32 -23.22 0.91
CA ARG A 90 3.09 -22.18 -0.09
C ARG A 90 1.88 -21.31 0.26
N GLN A 91 0.80 -21.90 0.77
CA GLN A 91 -0.40 -21.16 1.16
C GLN A 91 -0.09 -20.19 2.30
N ILE A 92 0.60 -20.65 3.33
CA ILE A 92 1.02 -19.82 4.48
C ILE A 92 1.92 -18.68 4.02
N LEU A 93 2.90 -18.97 3.15
CA LEU A 93 3.81 -17.96 2.61
C LEU A 93 3.08 -16.92 1.77
N VAL A 94 2.08 -17.31 0.98
CA VAL A 94 1.26 -16.37 0.20
C VAL A 94 0.49 -15.43 1.13
N GLU A 95 -0.12 -15.95 2.18
CA GLU A 95 -0.83 -15.15 3.19
C GLU A 95 0.11 -14.19 3.91
N GLU A 96 1.30 -14.65 4.32
CA GLU A 96 2.31 -13.80 4.96
C GLU A 96 2.78 -12.68 4.03
N VAL A 97 3.04 -12.98 2.75
CA VAL A 97 3.40 -11.98 1.75
C VAL A 97 2.29 -10.94 1.57
N GLU A 98 1.02 -11.34 1.61
CA GLU A 98 -0.10 -10.41 1.54
C GLU A 98 -0.17 -9.50 2.77
N GLN A 99 -0.01 -10.06 3.97
CA GLN A 99 0.04 -9.27 5.20
C GLN A 99 1.23 -8.29 5.21
N LEU A 100 2.40 -8.73 4.76
CA LEU A 100 3.57 -7.88 4.63
C LEU A 100 3.36 -6.73 3.64
N LYS A 101 2.69 -6.97 2.52
CA LYS A 101 2.34 -5.91 1.55
C LYS A 101 1.40 -4.87 2.17
N ILE A 102 0.36 -5.31 2.88
CA ILE A 102 -0.58 -4.42 3.57
C ILE A 102 0.16 -3.55 4.60
N ASN A 103 1.02 -4.17 5.42
CA ASN A 103 1.82 -3.47 6.42
C ASN A 103 2.80 -2.48 5.78
N PHE A 104 3.48 -2.89 4.70
CA PHE A 104 4.40 -2.04 3.97
C PHE A 104 3.71 -0.80 3.40
N ASP A 105 2.53 -0.96 2.78
CA ASP A 105 1.76 0.15 2.24
C ASP A 105 1.26 1.09 3.35
N PHE A 106 0.86 0.54 4.51
CA PHE A 106 0.52 1.33 5.69
C PHE A 106 1.70 2.14 6.21
N LEU A 107 2.87 1.50 6.41
CA LEU A 107 4.10 2.15 6.87
C LEU A 107 4.54 3.26 5.89
N LYS A 108 4.45 3.01 4.59
CA LYS A 108 4.76 3.97 3.54
C LYS A 108 3.85 5.20 3.59
N GLU A 109 2.54 5.00 3.82
CA GLU A 109 1.58 6.09 3.98
C GLU A 109 1.84 6.92 5.25
N GLN A 110 2.11 6.24 6.37
CA GLN A 110 2.45 6.90 7.64
C GLN A 110 3.72 7.72 7.51
N ASN A 111 4.76 7.17 6.87
CA ASN A 111 6.00 7.88 6.62
C ASN A 111 5.79 9.12 5.75
N ASN A 112 5.01 9.01 4.66
CA ASN A 112 4.66 10.16 3.82
C ASN A 112 3.88 11.23 4.59
N THR A 113 3.00 10.83 5.52
CA THR A 113 2.24 11.75 6.36
C THR A 113 3.15 12.50 7.33
N LEU A 114 4.06 11.79 8.00
CA LEU A 114 5.05 12.38 8.90
C LEU A 114 6.00 13.33 8.16
N GLU A 115 6.49 12.92 6.99
CA GLU A 115 7.34 13.76 6.14
C GLU A 115 6.59 15.01 5.67
N GLN A 116 5.31 14.89 5.28
CA GLN A 116 4.53 16.06 4.90
C GLN A 116 4.26 16.99 6.09
N TYR A 117 4.11 16.43 7.29
CA TYR A 117 3.94 17.18 8.52
C TYR A 117 5.17 18.03 8.84
N THR A 118 6.38 17.47 8.72
CA THR A 118 7.63 18.23 8.94
C THR A 118 7.83 19.34 7.89
N ARG A 119 7.40 19.11 6.64
CA ARG A 119 7.46 20.09 5.54
C ARG A 119 6.37 21.17 5.59
N THR A 120 5.39 21.10 6.49
CA THR A 120 4.25 22.05 6.52
C THR A 120 4.68 23.51 6.74
N ASN A 121 5.83 23.73 7.38
CA ASN A 121 6.38 25.06 7.61
C ASN A 121 7.27 25.55 6.47
N ASN A 122 7.50 24.72 5.45
CA ASN A 122 8.41 25.02 4.37
C ASN A 122 7.63 25.62 3.19
N ILE A 123 8.19 26.65 2.58
CA ILE A 123 7.69 27.27 1.35
C ILE A 123 8.80 27.20 0.30
N ARG A 124 8.43 26.83 -0.92
CA ARG A 124 9.30 26.89 -2.08
C ARG A 124 9.04 28.17 -2.87
N ILE A 125 10.11 28.89 -3.18
CA ILE A 125 10.11 30.11 -3.99
C ILE A 125 10.76 29.78 -5.33
N PHE A 126 10.07 30.07 -6.42
CA PHE A 126 10.53 29.87 -7.80
C PHE A 126 10.64 31.22 -8.52
N GLY A 127 11.50 31.30 -9.53
CA GLY A 127 11.66 32.50 -10.37
C GLY A 127 12.56 33.58 -9.76
N VAL A 128 13.40 33.22 -8.79
CA VAL A 128 14.42 34.11 -8.23
C VAL A 128 15.74 33.86 -8.92
N LYS A 129 16.32 34.90 -9.52
CA LYS A 129 17.58 34.81 -10.26
C LYS A 129 18.68 34.18 -9.42
N ASP A 130 19.39 33.23 -10.02
CA ASP A 130 20.50 32.48 -9.41
C ASP A 130 21.79 32.86 -10.12
N THR A 131 22.36 34.01 -9.74
CA THR A 131 23.50 34.63 -10.43
C THR A 131 24.84 34.06 -9.98
N PHE A 132 24.93 33.56 -8.74
CA PHE A 132 26.19 33.13 -8.13
C PHE A 132 26.15 31.65 -7.79
N LYS A 133 27.25 30.95 -8.11
CA LYS A 133 27.42 29.54 -7.74
C LYS A 133 27.42 29.35 -6.22
N HIS A 134 28.01 30.30 -5.50
CA HIS A 134 28.12 30.32 -4.06
C HIS A 134 27.36 31.55 -3.55
N GLU A 135 26.12 31.33 -3.11
CA GLU A 135 25.27 32.31 -2.42
C GLU A 135 25.27 31.89 -0.95
N SER A 136 25.51 32.83 -0.04
CA SER A 136 25.49 32.52 1.40
C SER A 136 24.05 32.30 1.89
N ALA A 137 23.91 31.64 3.04
CA ALA A 137 22.60 31.44 3.67
C ALA A 137 21.96 32.79 4.02
N GLU A 138 22.76 33.74 4.56
CA GLU A 138 22.30 35.07 4.95
C GLU A 138 21.84 35.90 3.74
N GLU A 139 22.54 35.79 2.61
CA GLU A 139 22.15 36.46 1.36
C GLU A 139 20.81 35.92 0.84
N THR A 140 20.66 34.59 0.85
CA THR A 140 19.42 33.92 0.42
C THR A 140 18.25 34.30 1.34
N GLU A 141 18.50 34.43 2.64
CA GLU A 141 17.54 34.86 3.64
C GLU A 141 17.03 36.27 3.36
N GLN A 142 17.94 37.21 3.19
CA GLN A 142 17.61 38.60 2.88
C GLN A 142 16.80 38.71 1.60
N ILE A 143 17.12 37.92 0.56
CA ILE A 143 16.33 37.87 -0.67
C ILE A 143 14.90 37.39 -0.39
N GLY A 144 14.74 36.32 0.41
CA GLY A 144 13.43 35.81 0.82
C GLY A 144 12.60 36.86 1.56
N ILE A 145 13.18 37.52 2.56
CA ILE A 145 12.53 38.57 3.36
C ILE A 145 12.15 39.76 2.46
N LYS A 146 13.08 40.27 1.65
CA LYS A 146 12.84 41.39 0.72
C LYS A 146 11.71 41.08 -0.24
N LEU A 147 11.67 39.87 -0.80
CA LEU A 147 10.65 39.44 -1.75
C LEU A 147 9.27 39.40 -1.12
N ILE A 148 9.15 38.79 0.07
CA ILE A 148 7.88 38.67 0.78
C ILE A 148 7.37 40.04 1.21
N LYS A 149 8.24 40.89 1.77
CA LYS A 149 7.88 42.26 2.17
C LYS A 149 7.42 43.10 0.98
N LYS A 150 8.18 43.09 -0.13
CA LYS A 150 7.91 43.86 -1.34
C LYS A 150 6.59 43.48 -2.01
N HIS A 151 6.34 42.19 -2.22
CA HIS A 151 5.20 41.74 -3.03
C HIS A 151 3.95 41.39 -2.22
N LEU A 152 4.12 40.87 -1.00
CA LEU A 152 3.01 40.40 -0.17
C LEU A 152 2.62 41.40 0.94
N ASN A 153 3.39 42.46 1.17
CA ASN A 153 3.18 43.41 2.27
C ASN A 153 3.02 42.70 3.63
N ILE A 154 3.85 41.68 3.87
CA ILE A 154 3.93 40.95 5.14
C ILE A 154 5.30 41.28 5.74
N ASN A 155 5.32 41.82 6.96
CA ASN A 155 6.56 42.03 7.69
C ASN A 155 7.03 40.68 8.24
N ILE A 156 8.25 40.29 7.86
CA ILE A 156 8.94 39.08 8.32
C ILE A 156 10.34 39.54 8.72
N GLU A 157 10.81 39.03 9.84
CA GLU A 157 12.15 39.27 10.35
C GLU A 157 12.96 37.97 10.31
N GLU A 158 14.28 38.07 10.44
CA GLU A 158 15.20 36.92 10.47
C GLU A 158 14.79 35.92 11.56
N LYS A 159 14.33 36.42 12.71
CA LYS A 159 13.81 35.59 13.82
C LYS A 159 12.59 34.74 13.49
N ASP A 160 11.90 34.98 12.37
CA ASP A 160 10.74 34.18 11.94
C ASP A 160 11.15 32.98 11.06
N ILE A 161 12.41 32.98 10.59
CA ILE A 161 12.99 31.99 9.69
C ILE A 161 13.87 31.04 10.50
N ASP A 162 13.71 29.74 10.26
CA ASP A 162 14.51 28.68 10.87
C ASP A 162 15.72 28.33 10.00
N SER A 163 15.49 28.19 8.69
CA SER A 163 16.54 27.88 7.73
C SER A 163 16.10 28.24 6.31
N VAL A 164 17.09 28.59 5.49
CA VAL A 164 16.89 28.94 4.09
C VAL A 164 18.08 28.48 3.25
N HIS A 165 17.80 27.93 2.07
CA HIS A 165 18.84 27.56 1.11
C HIS A 165 18.25 27.38 -0.29
N ARG A 166 19.13 27.39 -1.30
CA ARG A 166 18.80 27.00 -2.67
C ARG A 166 18.72 25.48 -2.79
N LEU A 167 17.73 24.98 -3.53
CA LEU A 167 17.54 23.56 -3.81
C LEU A 167 18.27 23.15 -5.09
N GLY A 168 19.09 22.10 -4.99
CA GLY A 168 19.74 21.45 -6.12
C GLY A 168 21.09 22.04 -6.52
N ILE A 169 21.65 21.48 -7.59
CA ILE A 169 22.98 21.83 -8.12
C ILE A 169 22.87 23.10 -8.98
N PHE A 170 23.78 24.05 -8.76
CA PHE A 170 23.88 25.26 -9.58
C PHE A 170 24.14 24.91 -11.05
N LYS A 171 23.38 25.52 -11.95
CA LYS A 171 23.56 25.40 -13.41
C LYS A 171 23.40 26.76 -14.05
N ASN A 172 24.35 27.13 -14.90
CA ASN A 172 24.31 28.41 -15.58
C ASN A 172 23.04 28.50 -16.46
N GLY A 173 22.29 29.60 -16.35
CA GLY A 173 21.03 29.80 -17.07
C GLY A 173 19.79 29.13 -16.47
N SER A 174 19.90 28.47 -15.30
CA SER A 174 18.75 27.88 -14.60
C SER A 174 18.63 28.44 -13.18
N ASP A 175 17.45 28.96 -12.85
CA ASP A 175 17.18 29.54 -11.52
C ASP A 175 16.78 28.44 -10.52
N ARG A 176 17.64 28.11 -9.55
CA ARG A 176 17.29 27.16 -8.47
C ARG A 176 16.18 27.72 -7.58
N ALA A 177 15.26 26.85 -7.18
CA ALA A 177 14.23 27.20 -6.21
C ALA A 177 14.85 27.45 -4.83
N ILE A 178 14.35 28.44 -4.10
CA ILE A 178 14.71 28.64 -2.68
C ILE A 178 13.70 27.87 -1.83
N ILE A 179 14.17 27.15 -0.82
CA ILE A 179 13.31 26.63 0.25
C ILE A 179 13.53 27.48 1.50
N VAL A 180 12.42 27.94 2.09
CA VAL A 180 12.42 28.70 3.34
C VAL A 180 11.59 27.93 4.36
N ARG A 181 12.18 27.61 5.51
CA ARG A 181 11.49 27.04 6.66
C ARG A 181 11.19 28.15 7.66
N PHE A 182 9.92 28.28 8.02
CA PHE A 182 9.48 29.24 9.04
C PHE A 182 9.33 28.56 10.40
N LEU A 183 9.57 29.30 11.48
CA LEU A 183 9.32 28.79 12.84
C LEU A 183 7.82 28.56 13.08
N SER A 184 6.98 29.48 12.58
CA SER A 184 5.53 29.44 12.80
C SER A 184 4.74 28.97 11.58
N ARG A 185 3.92 27.93 11.76
CA ARG A 185 2.97 27.45 10.73
C ARG A 185 2.01 28.56 10.28
N LYS A 186 1.65 29.45 11.20
CA LYS A 186 0.73 30.56 10.93
C LYS A 186 1.34 31.54 9.93
N THR A 187 2.64 31.84 10.08
CA THR A 187 3.40 32.69 9.16
C THR A 187 3.45 32.08 7.77
N ALA A 188 3.85 30.81 7.65
CA ALA A 188 3.86 30.10 6.37
C ALA A 188 2.47 30.08 5.69
N THR A 189 1.41 29.80 6.46
CA THR A 189 0.03 29.80 5.95
C THR A 189 -0.40 31.18 5.46
N LYS A 190 -0.06 32.26 6.19
CA LYS A 190 -0.38 33.64 5.81
C LYS A 190 0.32 34.05 4.51
N ILE A 191 1.57 33.65 4.34
CA ILE A 191 2.35 33.90 3.12
C ILE A 191 1.70 33.17 1.93
N LEU A 192 1.42 31.87 2.08
CA LEU A 192 0.80 31.06 1.02
C LEU A 192 -0.60 31.55 0.64
N ALA A 193 -1.38 32.07 1.60
CA ALA A 193 -2.69 32.65 1.31
C ALA A 193 -2.60 33.90 0.42
N ASN A 194 -1.54 34.70 0.58
CA ASN A 194 -1.33 35.95 -0.16
C ASN A 194 -0.58 35.76 -1.50
N ARG A 195 -0.09 34.55 -1.81
CA ARG A 195 0.72 34.28 -3.02
C ARG A 195 0.12 34.72 -4.35
N ARG A 196 -1.22 34.86 -4.43
CA ARG A 196 -1.90 35.35 -5.63
C ARG A 196 -1.46 36.76 -6.05
N ARG A 197 -0.92 37.55 -5.11
CA ARG A 197 -0.37 38.89 -5.35
C ARG A 197 0.93 38.89 -6.17
N LEU A 198 1.56 37.71 -6.34
CA LEU A 198 2.77 37.55 -7.15
C LEU A 198 2.47 37.33 -8.64
N LYS A 199 1.19 37.32 -9.05
CA LYS A 199 0.85 37.22 -10.47
C LYS A 199 1.48 38.40 -11.24
N GLY A 200 2.19 38.09 -12.31
CA GLY A 200 2.88 39.07 -13.15
C GLY A 200 4.29 39.47 -12.70
N THR A 201 4.78 38.99 -11.56
CA THR A 201 6.13 39.35 -11.06
C THR A 201 7.23 38.42 -11.55
N GLY A 202 6.89 37.29 -12.19
CA GLY A 202 7.82 36.22 -12.55
C GLY A 202 8.19 35.29 -11.40
N VAL A 203 7.71 35.54 -10.18
CA VAL A 203 7.98 34.74 -8.99
C VAL A 203 6.74 33.92 -8.61
N ALA A 204 6.94 32.66 -8.19
CA ALA A 204 5.88 31.81 -7.68
C ALA A 204 6.22 31.23 -6.31
N LEU A 205 5.21 31.13 -5.43
CA LEU A 205 5.29 30.45 -4.13
C LEU A 205 4.45 29.17 -4.14
N ALA A 206 5.04 28.06 -3.74
CA ALA A 206 4.34 26.79 -3.56
C ALA A 206 4.58 26.19 -2.18
N GLU A 207 3.66 25.32 -1.77
CA GLU A 207 3.87 24.45 -0.62
C GLU A 207 5.00 23.46 -0.93
N ASP A 208 5.81 23.13 0.08
CA ASP A 208 6.77 22.02 -0.01
C ASP A 208 6.04 20.68 0.19
N LEU A 209 5.59 20.10 -0.91
CA LEU A 209 4.95 18.78 -0.90
C LEU A 209 5.97 17.66 -0.97
N THR A 210 5.66 16.52 -0.35
CA THR A 210 6.40 15.27 -0.61
C THR A 210 6.26 14.88 -2.08
N ARG A 211 7.18 14.06 -2.59
CA ARG A 211 7.14 13.62 -4.00
C ARG A 211 5.82 12.92 -4.32
N THR A 212 5.38 12.02 -3.44
CA THR A 212 4.11 11.30 -3.56
C THR A 212 2.91 12.26 -3.66
N ASN A 213 2.85 13.27 -2.79
CA ASN A 213 1.74 14.23 -2.78
C ASN A 213 1.79 15.16 -4.00
N LEU A 214 2.99 15.59 -4.42
CA LEU A 214 3.18 16.40 -5.61
C LEU A 214 2.75 15.65 -6.87
N ASP A 215 3.17 14.39 -7.01
CA ASP A 215 2.81 13.54 -8.15
C ASP A 215 1.30 13.27 -8.17
N ARG A 216 0.70 13.02 -7.00
CA ARG A 216 -0.75 12.88 -6.87
C ARG A 216 -1.49 14.15 -7.27
N LEU A 217 -1.00 15.33 -6.87
CA LEU A 217 -1.57 16.62 -7.27
C LEU A 217 -1.51 16.81 -8.80
N TYR A 218 -0.39 16.47 -9.45
CA TYR A 218 -0.28 16.55 -10.90
C TYR A 218 -1.23 15.58 -11.62
N LYS A 219 -1.33 14.33 -11.13
CA LYS A 219 -2.29 13.35 -11.67
C LYS A 219 -3.73 13.84 -11.54
N VAL A 220 -4.09 14.41 -10.40
CA VAL A 220 -5.44 14.98 -10.18
C VAL A 220 -5.70 16.15 -11.12
N LYS A 221 -4.71 17.04 -11.34
CA LYS A 221 -4.84 18.16 -12.28
C LYS A 221 -5.05 17.70 -13.73
N ALA A 222 -4.54 16.53 -14.10
CA ALA A 222 -4.67 15.97 -15.44
C ALA A 222 -6.03 15.29 -15.69
N LEU A 223 -6.88 15.13 -14.67
CA LEU A 223 -8.19 14.52 -14.81
C LEU A 223 -9.17 15.47 -15.52
N GLU A 224 -9.90 14.97 -16.51
CA GLU A 224 -10.87 15.74 -17.29
C GLU A 224 -11.99 16.38 -16.44
N GLY A 225 -12.43 15.69 -15.39
CA GLY A 225 -13.49 16.19 -14.50
C GLY A 225 -13.04 17.38 -13.64
N VAL A 226 -11.74 17.65 -13.55
CA VAL A 226 -11.15 18.65 -12.66
C VAL A 226 -10.96 19.99 -13.39
N LYS A 227 -11.63 21.03 -12.91
CA LYS A 227 -11.41 22.42 -13.35
C LYS A 227 -10.15 23.01 -12.73
N SER A 228 -9.87 22.69 -11.47
CA SER A 228 -8.67 23.14 -10.77
C SER A 228 -8.36 22.25 -9.57
N ALA A 229 -7.08 22.09 -9.25
CA ALA A 229 -6.64 21.39 -8.03
C ALA A 229 -5.49 22.12 -7.35
N TRP A 230 -5.49 22.08 -6.02
CA TRP A 230 -4.51 22.76 -5.18
C TRP A 230 -4.26 21.96 -3.90
N SER A 231 -3.13 22.21 -3.26
CA SER A 231 -2.86 21.73 -1.91
C SER A 231 -3.14 22.83 -0.88
N LYS A 232 -3.50 22.40 0.33
CA LYS A 232 -3.58 23.23 1.53
C LYS A 232 -3.08 22.41 2.71
N LYS A 233 -1.94 22.82 3.28
CA LYS A 233 -1.28 22.11 4.41
C LYS A 233 -0.97 20.65 4.07
N GLY A 234 -0.50 20.38 2.85
CA GLY A 234 -0.21 19.01 2.39
C GLY A 234 -1.41 18.20 1.92
N THR A 235 -2.64 18.60 2.27
CA THR A 235 -3.86 17.94 1.79
C THR A 235 -4.25 18.46 0.40
N ILE A 236 -4.57 17.56 -0.52
CA ILE A 236 -4.95 17.89 -1.89
C ILE A 236 -6.47 18.06 -2.00
N TYR A 237 -6.88 19.11 -2.68
CA TYR A 237 -8.27 19.41 -3.02
C TYR A 237 -8.40 19.61 -4.52
N ALA A 238 -9.55 19.22 -5.07
CA ALA A 238 -9.90 19.48 -6.45
C ALA A 238 -11.33 20.04 -6.56
N CYS A 239 -11.51 20.95 -7.50
CA CYS A 239 -12.80 21.53 -7.87
C CYS A 239 -13.18 21.01 -9.26
N GLY A 240 -14.37 20.41 -9.36
CA GLY A 240 -14.94 19.96 -10.62
C GLY A 240 -15.49 21.10 -11.47
N HIS A 241 -15.80 20.82 -12.74
CA HIS A 241 -16.48 21.79 -13.61
C HIS A 241 -17.87 22.19 -13.11
N ASN A 242 -18.51 21.33 -12.32
CA ASN A 242 -19.75 21.59 -11.59
C ASN A 242 -19.60 22.50 -10.36
N GLY A 243 -18.37 22.94 -10.02
CA GLY A 243 -18.09 23.77 -8.84
C GLY A 243 -17.97 23.00 -7.52
N LYS A 244 -18.17 21.67 -7.53
CA LYS A 244 -18.03 20.83 -6.33
C LYS A 244 -16.55 20.71 -5.95
N ILE A 245 -16.23 21.01 -4.69
CA ILE A 245 -14.88 20.86 -4.15
C ILE A 245 -14.81 19.56 -3.33
N LEU A 246 -13.84 18.71 -3.65
CA LEU A 246 -13.60 17.46 -2.96
C LEU A 246 -12.17 17.40 -2.44
N LYS A 247 -12.01 16.80 -1.26
CA LYS A 247 -10.70 16.37 -0.74
C LYS A 247 -10.30 15.08 -1.46
N VAL A 248 -9.03 14.99 -1.86
CA VAL A 248 -8.46 13.78 -2.45
C VAL A 248 -7.83 12.95 -1.32
N GLU A 249 -8.43 11.82 -1.01
CA GLU A 249 -7.83 10.89 -0.04
C GLU A 249 -6.58 10.22 -0.64
N PRO A 250 -5.54 9.90 0.17
CA PRO A 250 -4.28 9.32 -0.33
C PRO A 250 -4.45 7.98 -1.07
N LYS A 251 -5.46 7.18 -0.70
CA LYS A 251 -5.73 5.86 -1.29
C LYS A 251 -6.88 5.84 -2.30
N CYS A 252 -7.54 6.97 -2.56
CA CYS A 252 -8.67 6.94 -3.50
C CYS A 252 -8.21 6.57 -4.93
N SER A 253 -8.99 5.73 -5.60
CA SER A 253 -8.82 5.50 -7.04
C SER A 253 -9.13 6.79 -7.79
N LEU A 254 -8.20 7.24 -8.63
CA LEU A 254 -8.36 8.48 -9.39
C LEU A 254 -9.48 8.38 -10.43
N GLY A 255 -9.80 7.17 -10.93
CA GLY A 255 -10.94 6.95 -11.82
C GLY A 255 -12.26 7.23 -11.11
N VAL A 256 -12.47 6.57 -9.96
CA VAL A 256 -13.66 6.80 -9.11
C VAL A 256 -13.77 8.27 -8.69
N PHE A 257 -12.65 8.90 -8.36
CA PHE A 257 -12.61 10.32 -8.00
C PHE A 257 -13.02 11.23 -9.18
N ASN A 258 -12.54 10.93 -10.39
CA ASN A 258 -12.91 11.66 -11.61
C ASN A 258 -14.41 11.56 -11.87
N ASP A 259 -14.98 10.37 -11.74
CA ASP A 259 -16.41 10.13 -11.93
C ASP A 259 -17.23 10.90 -10.88
N LEU A 260 -16.78 10.93 -9.63
CA LEU A 260 -17.43 11.69 -8.56
C LEU A 260 -17.46 13.21 -8.84
N LEU A 261 -16.48 13.73 -9.57
CA LEU A 261 -16.43 15.14 -9.99
C LEU A 261 -17.24 15.41 -11.25
N LYS A 262 -17.37 14.42 -12.15
CA LYS A 262 -18.19 14.49 -13.36
C LYS A 262 -19.69 14.38 -13.07
N THR A 263 -20.08 13.66 -12.02
CA THR A 263 -21.50 13.54 -11.66
C THR A 263 -22.10 14.92 -11.39
N THR A 264 -22.90 15.38 -12.35
CA THR A 264 -23.82 16.50 -12.15
C THR A 264 -24.79 16.06 -11.07
N THR A 265 -24.78 16.71 -9.90
CA THR A 265 -25.98 16.72 -9.06
C THR A 265 -27.10 17.28 -9.94
N LYS A 266 -27.96 16.41 -10.47
CA LYS A 266 -29.27 16.84 -10.97
C LYS A 266 -29.83 17.75 -9.86
N PRO A 267 -30.30 18.97 -10.19
CA PRO A 267 -30.95 19.79 -9.18
C PRO A 267 -32.04 18.92 -8.57
N PHE A 268 -32.01 18.79 -7.24
CA PHE A 268 -33.03 18.11 -6.48
C PHE A 268 -34.36 18.73 -6.91
N LYS A 269 -35.16 18.00 -7.70
CA LYS A 269 -36.52 18.42 -8.00
C LYS A 269 -37.19 18.52 -6.63
N GLN A 270 -37.53 19.74 -6.22
CA GLN A 270 -38.38 19.93 -5.05
C GLN A 270 -39.59 19.02 -5.26
N VAL A 271 -39.73 18.02 -4.40
CA VAL A 271 -40.96 17.26 -4.30
C VAL A 271 -42.01 18.30 -3.95
N HIS A 272 -42.91 18.61 -4.89
CA HIS A 272 -44.07 19.43 -4.59
C HIS A 272 -44.82 18.75 -3.45
N ARG A 273 -44.81 19.38 -2.27
CA ARG A 273 -45.70 19.01 -1.18
C ARG A 273 -47.14 19.17 -1.71
N PRO A 274 -48.03 18.19 -1.52
CA PRO A 274 -49.41 18.33 -1.99
C PRO A 274 -50.07 19.51 -1.28
N PRO A 275 -50.96 20.26 -1.96
CA PRO A 275 -51.59 21.43 -1.37
C PRO A 275 -52.46 20.99 -0.20
N GLN A 276 -52.17 21.53 0.99
CA GLN A 276 -53.07 21.39 2.14
C GLN A 276 -54.35 22.17 1.87
N SER A 277 -55.50 21.58 2.23
CA SER A 277 -56.81 22.16 1.97
C SER A 277 -56.94 23.54 2.62
N THR A 278 -57.34 24.52 1.82
CA THR A 278 -57.44 25.95 2.19
C THR A 278 -58.61 26.26 3.13
N HIS A 279 -59.34 25.27 3.61
CA HIS A 279 -60.57 25.49 4.38
C HIS A 279 -60.33 25.71 5.89
N MET A 280 -59.26 25.14 6.46
CA MET A 280 -58.97 25.25 7.90
C MET A 280 -58.15 26.50 8.28
N GLN A 281 -57.42 27.10 7.33
CA GLN A 281 -56.59 28.28 7.59
C GLN A 281 -57.38 29.59 7.71
N GLY A 282 -58.64 29.61 7.25
CA GLY A 282 -59.51 30.79 7.37
C GLY A 282 -60.02 31.00 8.80
N GLN A 283 -60.33 29.92 9.51
CA GLN A 283 -60.86 30.00 10.88
C GLN A 283 -59.77 30.33 11.91
N GLU A 284 -58.56 29.78 11.77
CA GLU A 284 -57.43 30.11 12.66
C GLU A 284 -56.99 31.57 12.53
N ARG A 285 -56.99 32.15 11.32
CA ARG A 285 -56.65 33.58 11.14
C ARG A 285 -57.70 34.51 11.74
N GLN A 286 -58.97 34.14 11.71
CA GLN A 286 -60.05 34.92 12.33
C GLN A 286 -59.95 34.89 13.86
N LEU A 287 -59.65 33.73 14.46
CA LEU A 287 -59.42 33.59 15.90
C LEU A 287 -58.16 34.34 16.37
N GLN A 288 -57.08 34.32 15.59
CA GLN A 288 -55.86 35.07 15.92
C GLN A 288 -56.06 36.59 15.82
N LYS A 289 -56.81 37.07 14.81
CA LYS A 289 -57.11 38.50 14.65
C LYS A 289 -58.00 39.03 15.79
N ALA A 290 -59.04 38.28 16.17
CA ALA A 290 -59.90 38.65 17.31
C ALA A 290 -59.12 38.70 18.65
N THR A 291 -58.12 37.84 18.81
CA THR A 291 -57.27 37.81 20.02
C THR A 291 -56.35 39.03 20.09
N ILE A 292 -55.83 39.50 18.95
CA ILE A 292 -54.97 40.69 18.86
C ILE A 292 -55.79 41.96 19.12
N ASP A 293 -56.98 42.07 18.55
CA ASP A 293 -57.84 43.25 18.70
C ASP A 293 -58.33 43.41 20.16
N SER A 294 -58.62 42.31 20.86
CA SER A 294 -58.98 42.33 22.29
C SER A 294 -57.81 42.80 23.19
N ARG A 295 -56.57 42.40 22.87
CA ARG A 295 -55.36 42.85 23.58
C ARG A 295 -55.07 44.34 23.38
N MET A 296 -55.29 44.86 22.17
CA MET A 296 -55.09 46.29 21.88
C MET A 296 -56.12 47.16 22.60
N SER A 297 -57.36 46.68 22.75
CA SER A 297 -58.39 47.36 23.54
C SER A 297 -58.03 47.45 25.04
N GLN A 298 -57.60 46.35 25.66
CA GLN A 298 -57.14 46.35 27.06
C GLN A 298 -55.92 47.26 27.29
N ALA A 299 -54.98 47.29 26.35
CA ALA A 299 -53.80 48.16 26.44
C ALA A 299 -54.14 49.65 26.33
N SER A 300 -55.22 50.02 25.63
CA SER A 300 -55.68 51.40 25.53
C SER A 300 -56.41 51.89 26.78
N VAL A 301 -57.04 50.98 27.54
CA VAL A 301 -57.68 51.31 28.83
C VAL A 301 -56.63 51.55 29.92
N MET A 302 -55.53 50.79 29.92
CA MET A 302 -54.42 50.92 30.88
C MET A 302 -53.57 52.19 30.71
N ARG A 303 -53.58 52.84 29.53
CA ARG A 303 -52.81 54.09 29.30
C ARG A 303 -53.53 55.36 29.73
N LYS A 304 -54.83 55.30 30.03
CA LYS A 304 -55.62 56.46 30.48
C LYS A 304 -55.61 56.67 32.00
N SER A 305 -55.00 55.77 32.78
CA SER A 305 -54.99 55.84 34.25
C SER A 305 -53.69 56.35 34.88
N ASN A 306 -52.65 56.69 34.11
CA ASN A 306 -51.33 57.11 34.64
C ASN A 306 -50.89 58.48 34.13
N SER A 307 -51.77 59.48 34.19
CA SER A 307 -51.38 60.89 34.13
C SER A 307 -52.02 61.59 35.32
N ASP A 308 -51.34 61.53 36.47
CA ASP A 308 -51.41 62.49 37.58
C ASP A 308 -50.49 61.99 38.71
N GLY A 309 -49.46 62.77 39.10
CA GLY A 309 -48.62 62.47 40.27
C GLY A 309 -47.18 62.97 40.20
N ASP A 310 -46.92 64.03 40.96
CA ASP A 310 -45.70 64.84 41.06
C ASP A 310 -44.71 64.35 42.16
N LEU A 311 -43.51 64.97 42.19
CA LEU A 311 -42.55 65.12 43.32
C LEU A 311 -41.41 64.09 43.60
N SER A 312 -40.20 64.55 43.25
CA SER A 312 -38.98 64.79 44.07
C SER A 312 -38.26 63.70 44.92
N ALA A 313 -36.93 63.73 44.72
CA ALA A 313 -35.82 63.56 45.67
C ALA A 313 -35.47 62.17 46.27
N ILE A 314 -34.17 61.81 46.19
CA ILE A 314 -33.22 61.61 47.32
C ILE A 314 -32.00 60.80 46.82
N PHE A 315 -30.82 61.43 46.82
CA PHE A 315 -29.48 60.80 46.90
C PHE A 315 -29.16 60.57 48.40
N PRO A 316 -28.29 59.60 48.82
CA PRO A 316 -26.84 59.88 48.84
C PRO A 316 -25.82 58.69 48.84
N THR A 317 -24.62 59.00 48.32
CA THR A 317 -23.20 58.67 48.66
C THR A 317 -22.73 57.48 49.53
N ARG A 318 -21.52 56.98 49.14
CA ARG A 318 -20.22 56.87 49.87
C ARG A 318 -19.64 55.46 50.23
N GLY A 319 -18.31 55.33 50.02
CA GLY A 319 -17.36 54.51 50.80
C GLY A 319 -16.69 53.33 50.05
N THR A 320 -15.49 53.45 49.46
CA THR A 320 -14.10 53.37 49.99
C THR A 320 -13.55 51.98 50.36
N HIS A 321 -12.43 51.64 49.69
CA HIS A 321 -11.20 50.94 50.14
C HIS A 321 -11.21 49.44 50.53
N LEU A 322 -10.37 48.65 49.86
CA LEU A 322 -9.22 47.95 50.48
C LEU A 322 -8.31 47.25 49.45
N THR A 323 -7.02 47.54 49.59
CA THR A 323 -5.83 46.92 48.99
C THR A 323 -5.46 45.62 49.70
N MET A 324 -4.74 44.69 49.05
CA MET A 324 -3.47 44.13 49.56
C MET A 324 -2.78 43.20 48.53
N ASN A 325 -1.45 43.24 48.56
CA ASN A 325 -0.43 42.47 47.84
C ASN A 325 -0.40 40.99 48.25
N ASP A 326 0.23 40.13 47.41
CA ASP A 326 1.40 39.35 47.85
C ASP A 326 2.20 38.72 46.69
N GLN A 327 3.51 38.60 46.93
CA GLN A 327 4.59 38.20 46.01
C GLN A 327 5.01 36.71 46.15
N HIS A 328 5.93 36.31 45.25
CA HIS A 328 6.77 35.09 45.20
C HIS A 328 6.13 33.86 44.53
N THR A 329 6.77 33.10 43.63
CA THR A 329 8.18 32.70 43.52
C THR A 329 8.50 32.20 42.08
N SER A 330 9.75 32.39 41.61
CA SER A 330 10.30 31.81 40.36
C SER A 330 10.52 30.28 40.45
N PRO A 331 10.79 29.62 39.31
CA PRO A 331 12.08 28.91 39.23
C PRO A 331 12.82 29.04 37.90
N GLY A 332 14.15 29.00 38.00
CA GLY A 332 15.14 29.14 36.92
C GLY A 332 15.44 27.87 36.10
N PRO A 333 16.54 27.88 35.32
CA PRO A 333 16.75 27.05 34.13
C PRO A 333 17.45 25.72 34.42
N ARG A 334 17.23 24.70 33.58
CA ARG A 334 18.01 23.46 33.57
C ARG A 334 18.94 23.41 32.36
N GLN A 335 20.22 23.21 32.62
CA GLN A 335 21.26 22.86 31.65
C GLN A 335 21.52 21.34 31.62
N SER A 336 22.01 20.90 30.46
CA SER A 336 22.99 19.83 30.16
C SER A 336 22.67 18.35 30.44
N THR A 337 22.72 17.56 29.36
CA THR A 337 23.48 16.28 29.28
C THR A 337 24.07 16.09 27.86
N PRO A 338 25.13 15.27 27.69
CA PRO A 338 26.09 15.37 26.58
C PRO A 338 25.97 14.30 25.48
N HIS A 339 26.77 14.52 24.43
CA HIS A 339 27.08 13.68 23.27
C HIS A 339 27.47 12.21 23.55
N SER A 340 27.02 11.30 22.67
CA SER A 340 27.78 10.19 22.02
C SER A 340 26.83 9.40 21.11
N GLU A 341 27.18 8.62 20.08
CA GLU A 341 28.31 8.50 19.16
C GLU A 341 27.73 7.81 17.91
N ILE A 342 28.34 8.09 16.77
CA ILE A 342 27.98 7.55 15.45
C ILE A 342 28.68 6.21 15.27
N ILE A 343 27.92 5.15 14.98
CA ILE A 343 28.47 3.92 14.37
C ILE A 343 27.80 3.74 13.02
N SER A 344 28.60 4.00 11.98
CA SER A 344 28.32 3.66 10.59
C SER A 344 28.48 2.16 10.37
N ASN A 345 27.47 1.50 9.79
CA ASN A 345 27.68 0.24 9.08
C ASN A 345 26.97 0.33 7.72
N GLY A 346 27.79 0.34 6.67
CA GLY A 346 27.36 0.50 5.29
C GLY A 346 26.61 -0.71 4.77
N THR A 347 25.51 -0.45 4.07
CA THR A 347 24.87 -1.42 3.18
C THR A 347 24.92 -0.89 1.76
N LYS A 348 25.57 -1.68 0.90
CA LYS A 348 25.76 -1.41 -0.52
C LYS A 348 24.39 -1.39 -1.22
N SER A 349 24.12 -0.29 -1.93
CA SER A 349 22.97 -0.12 -2.81
C SER A 349 23.05 -1.09 -3.99
N ILE A 350 22.10 -2.02 -4.09
CA ILE A 350 21.85 -2.81 -5.29
C ILE A 350 20.82 -2.04 -6.12
N THR A 351 21.22 -1.64 -7.32
CA THR A 351 20.43 -0.82 -8.22
C THR A 351 19.26 -1.59 -8.82
N CYS A 352 18.14 -0.88 -8.98
CA CYS A 352 16.82 -1.32 -9.46
C CYS A 352 16.83 -2.05 -10.83
N THR A 353 17.91 -1.92 -11.60
CA THR A 353 18.03 -2.43 -12.97
C THR A 353 18.13 -3.97 -13.04
N SER A 354 18.64 -4.62 -11.99
CA SER A 354 18.81 -6.09 -11.98
C SER A 354 17.49 -6.86 -11.82
N VAL A 355 16.50 -6.25 -11.17
CA VAL A 355 15.18 -6.87 -10.93
C VAL A 355 14.30 -6.81 -12.18
N GLN A 356 14.46 -5.77 -13.01
CA GLN A 356 13.68 -5.61 -14.25
C GLN A 356 14.07 -6.63 -15.33
N ASN A 357 15.35 -7.03 -15.41
CA ASN A 357 15.77 -8.01 -16.40
C ASN A 357 15.29 -9.43 -16.06
N LYS A 358 15.27 -9.81 -14.78
CA LYS A 358 14.75 -11.13 -14.36
C LYS A 358 13.24 -11.31 -14.55
N LEU A 359 12.47 -10.23 -14.57
CA LEU A 359 11.02 -10.30 -14.81
C LEU A 359 10.67 -10.42 -16.31
N LEU A 360 11.55 -9.97 -17.22
CA LEU A 360 11.34 -10.15 -18.66
C LEU A 360 11.62 -11.59 -19.11
N ASP A 361 12.60 -12.27 -18.49
CA ASP A 361 12.96 -13.64 -18.88
C ASP A 361 11.89 -14.67 -18.49
N ILE A 362 11.11 -14.41 -17.43
CA ILE A 362 10.01 -15.29 -17.01
C ILE A 362 8.80 -15.16 -17.96
N ALA A 363 8.55 -13.97 -18.51
CA ALA A 363 7.41 -13.73 -19.41
C ALA A 363 7.60 -14.35 -20.82
N ASN A 364 8.84 -14.65 -21.21
CA ASN A 364 9.15 -15.21 -22.52
C ASN A 364 9.32 -16.74 -22.52
N GLY A 365 9.28 -17.39 -21.35
CA GLY A 365 9.45 -18.84 -21.21
C GLY A 365 8.16 -19.68 -21.25
N GLU A 366 6.97 -19.08 -21.26
CA GLU A 366 5.69 -19.81 -21.23
C GLU A 366 5.07 -20.03 -22.63
N LYS A 367 5.86 -20.02 -23.70
CA LYS A 367 5.36 -20.20 -25.08
C LYS A 367 5.96 -21.34 -25.90
N GLU A 368 6.80 -22.17 -25.32
CA GLU A 368 7.21 -23.43 -25.95
C GLU A 368 7.08 -24.56 -24.92
N ASP A 369 5.93 -25.22 -24.95
CA ASP A 369 5.76 -26.69 -24.91
C ASP A 369 4.26 -27.07 -24.98
#